data_AF-A0ABD0LHY0-F1
#
_entry.id   AF-A0ABD0LHY0-F1
#
_cell.length_a   1.000
_cell.length_b   1.000
_cell.length_c   1.000
_cell.angle_alpha   90.00
_cell.angle_beta   90.00
_cell.angle_gamma   90.00
#
_symmetry.space_group_name_H-M   'P 1'
#
loop_
_entity.id
_entity.type
_entity.pdbx_description
1 polymer ?
#
loop_
_entity_poly.entity_id
_entity_poly.type
_entity_poly.pdbx_seq_one_letter_code
_entity_poly.pdbx_strand_id
1 'polypeptide(L)'
;QDRNKDSGKRKGGGVCAYINKQWCHPNNITAKLRLCTPDVEVLSVSLRPYDIPREFSHVLLTVVYVPPSTNSTVAADLVRCEPRA
;
A
#
# COMPACT_ATOMS: atom_id res chain seq x y z
N GLN A 1 -1.95 0.25 -15.05
CA GLN A 1 -0.49 0.01 -14.98
C GLN A 1 0.07 1.08 -14.06
N ASP A 2 0.80 0.71 -13.00
CA ASP A 2 1.16 1.61 -11.87
C ASP A 2 2.44 2.44 -12.14
N ARG A 3 3.30 1.99 -13.05
CA ARG A 3 4.47 2.75 -13.51
C ARG A 3 4.10 3.54 -14.76
N ASN A 4 3.79 4.82 -14.59
CA ASN A 4 3.64 5.78 -15.69
C ASN A 4 4.86 6.73 -15.73
N LYS A 5 4.93 7.58 -16.77
CA LYS A 5 6.00 8.58 -16.94
C LYS A 5 6.11 9.55 -15.76
N ASP A 6 5.03 9.73 -15.01
CA ASP A 6 4.91 10.70 -13.92
C ASP A 6 5.53 10.19 -12.61
N SER A 7 5.73 8.87 -12.47
CA SER A 7 6.40 8.28 -11.29
C SER A 7 7.88 8.62 -11.17
N GLY A 8 8.52 9.11 -12.23
CA GLY A 8 9.94 9.49 -12.26
C GLY A 8 10.96 8.35 -12.08
N LYS A 9 10.50 7.10 -11.88
CA LYS A 9 11.38 5.96 -11.57
C LYS A 9 11.82 5.20 -12.82
N ARG A 10 13.14 5.06 -13.00
CA ARG A 10 13.74 4.32 -14.12
C ARG A 10 13.95 2.82 -13.84
N LYS A 11 14.38 2.43 -12.63
CA LYS A 11 14.65 1.04 -12.20
C LYS A 11 14.58 0.90 -10.67
N GLY A 12 14.39 -0.33 -10.16
CA GLY A 12 14.36 -0.64 -8.73
C GLY A 12 13.04 -0.32 -8.03
N GLY A 13 12.93 -0.73 -6.75
CA GLY A 13 11.71 -0.56 -5.95
C GLY A 13 10.61 -1.57 -6.26
N GLY A 14 9.41 -1.27 -5.81
CA GLY A 14 8.22 -2.10 -5.84
C GLY A 14 7.80 -2.50 -4.43
N VAL A 15 6.51 -2.33 -4.14
CA VAL A 15 5.88 -2.89 -2.94
C VAL A 15 4.98 -4.06 -3.33
N CYS A 16 4.91 -5.05 -2.46
CA CYS A 16 3.97 -6.16 -2.58
C CYS A 16 3.49 -6.60 -1.20
N ALA A 17 2.30 -7.18 -1.15
CA ALA A 17 1.74 -7.80 0.04
C ALA A 17 1.45 -9.27 -0.28
N TYR A 18 1.99 -10.18 0.54
CA TYR A 18 1.67 -11.60 0.49
C TYR A 18 0.70 -11.93 1.61
N ILE A 19 -0.50 -12.39 1.25
CA ILE A 19 -1.54 -12.76 2.21
C ILE A 19 -1.66 -14.29 2.23
N ASN A 20 -1.57 -14.88 3.42
CA ASN A 20 -1.81 -16.31 3.60
C ASN A 20 -3.29 -16.63 3.32
N LYS A 21 -3.54 -17.59 2.42
CA LYS A 21 -4.90 -18.06 2.08
C LYS A 21 -5.64 -18.67 3.27
N GLN A 22 -4.93 -19.18 4.26
CA GLN A 22 -5.51 -19.66 5.52
C GLN A 22 -5.97 -18.52 6.44
N TRP A 23 -5.49 -17.29 6.22
CA TRP A 23 -5.85 -16.15 7.05
C TRP A 23 -6.99 -15.32 6.43
N CYS A 24 -7.02 -15.17 5.11
CA CYS A 24 -8.05 -14.42 4.41
C CYS A 24 -8.38 -15.05 3.06
N HIS A 25 -9.68 -15.16 2.76
CA HIS A 25 -10.15 -15.63 1.47
C HIS A 25 -9.72 -14.65 0.36
N PRO A 26 -9.24 -15.11 -0.82
CA PRO A 26 -8.81 -14.24 -1.91
C PRO A 26 -9.85 -13.22 -2.37
N ASN A 27 -11.14 -13.60 -2.39
CA ASN A 27 -12.23 -12.70 -2.78
C ASN A 27 -12.50 -11.58 -1.76
N ASN A 28 -11.96 -11.69 -0.55
CA ASN A 28 -12.09 -10.66 0.48
C ASN A 28 -10.91 -9.68 0.47
N ILE A 29 -10.05 -9.73 -0.55
CA ILE A 29 -8.86 -8.89 -0.68
C ILE A 29 -9.08 -7.91 -1.84
N THR A 30 -8.88 -6.62 -1.59
CA THR A 30 -9.05 -5.57 -2.61
C THR A 30 -7.98 -4.50 -2.46
N ALA A 31 -7.23 -4.22 -3.52
CA ALA A 31 -6.31 -3.09 -3.55
C ALA A 31 -7.13 -1.79 -3.58
N LYS A 32 -6.90 -0.90 -2.61
CA LYS A 32 -7.59 0.39 -2.45
C LYS A 32 -6.75 1.54 -2.97
N LEU A 33 -5.45 1.52 -2.74
CA LEU A 33 -4.52 2.53 -3.22
C LEU A 33 -3.30 1.88 -3.84
N ARG A 34 -2.85 2.46 -4.95
CA ARG A 34 -1.55 2.23 -5.56
C ARG A 34 -0.99 3.60 -5.89
N LEU A 35 0.10 3.96 -5.23
CA LEU A 35 0.78 5.24 -5.42
C LEU A 35 2.25 4.95 -5.69
N CYS A 36 2.76 5.52 -6.78
CA CYS A 36 4.17 5.38 -7.15
C CYS A 36 4.70 6.77 -7.49
N THR A 37 5.52 7.31 -6.60
CA THR A 37 6.18 8.61 -6.76
C THR A 37 7.70 8.43 -6.64
N PRO A 38 8.51 9.43 -7.01
CA PRO A 38 9.95 9.39 -6.77
C PRO A 38 10.29 9.14 -5.30
N ASP A 39 9.50 9.73 -4.40
CA ASP A 39 9.76 9.79 -2.97
C ASP A 39 9.17 8.61 -2.18
N VAL A 40 8.02 8.08 -2.59
CA VAL A 40 7.34 6.96 -1.91
C VAL A 40 6.64 6.03 -2.89
N GLU A 41 6.60 4.75 -2.54
CA GLU A 41 5.75 3.75 -3.19
C GLU A 41 4.80 3.15 -2.15
N VAL A 42 3.49 3.19 -2.41
CA VAL A 42 2.47 2.78 -1.45
C VAL A 42 1.49 1.81 -2.10
N LEU A 43 1.18 0.75 -1.37
CA LEU A 43 0.12 -0.20 -1.68
C LEU A 43 -0.78 -0.36 -0.45
N SER A 44 -2.00 0.14 -0.53
CA SER A 44 -3.02 -0.07 0.49
C SER A 44 -4.00 -1.14 0.03
N VAL A 45 -4.18 -2.18 0.84
CA VAL A 45 -5.04 -3.34 0.57
C VAL A 45 -6.06 -3.45 1.69
N SER A 46 -7.34 -3.45 1.33
CA SER A 46 -8.43 -3.82 2.23
C SER A 46 -8.57 -5.34 2.22
N LEU A 47 -8.61 -5.95 3.40
CA LEU A 47 -8.82 -7.39 3.54
C LEU A 47 -9.77 -7.70 4.70
N ARG A 48 -10.53 -8.80 4.59
CA ARG A 48 -11.39 -9.31 5.67
C ARG A 48 -11.00 -10.73 6.06
N PRO A 49 -10.10 -10.89 7.06
CA PRO A 49 -9.73 -12.19 7.60
C PRO A 49 -10.92 -12.98 8.14
N TYR A 50 -10.75 -14.30 8.30
CA TYR A 50 -11.79 -15.18 8.85
C TYR A 50 -12.14 -14.84 10.31
N ASP A 51 -11.13 -14.63 11.14
CA ASP A 51 -11.28 -14.52 12.61
C ASP A 51 -11.20 -13.08 13.12
N ILE A 52 -11.67 -12.10 12.33
CA ILE A 52 -11.76 -10.70 12.78
C ILE A 52 -13.01 -10.49 13.65
N PRO A 53 -12.95 -9.70 14.74
CA PRO A 53 -14.14 -9.39 15.54
C PRO A 53 -15.27 -8.77 14.70
N ARG A 54 -16.52 -9.07 15.06
CA ARG A 54 -17.70 -8.71 14.28
C ARG A 54 -17.88 -7.19 14.11
N GLU A 55 -17.32 -6.42 15.04
CA GLU A 55 -17.35 -4.96 15.08
C GLU A 55 -16.50 -4.34 13.95
N PHE A 56 -15.52 -5.07 13.43
CA PHE A 56 -14.64 -4.59 12.37
C PHE A 56 -15.07 -5.16 11.01
N SER A 57 -15.27 -4.26 10.04
CA SER A 57 -15.63 -4.68 8.69
C SER A 57 -14.43 -5.26 7.94
N HIS A 58 -13.29 -4.57 7.97
CA HIS A 58 -12.07 -4.92 7.23
C HIS A 58 -10.83 -4.40 7.96
N VAL A 59 -9.68 -5.00 7.66
CA VAL A 59 -8.34 -4.47 7.96
C VAL A 59 -7.80 -3.77 6.73
N LEU A 60 -7.22 -2.58 6.91
CA LEU A 60 -6.45 -1.89 5.88
C LEU A 60 -4.96 -2.15 6.12
N LEU A 61 -4.32 -2.90 5.22
CA LEU A 61 -2.88 -3.12 5.22
C LEU A 61 -2.23 -2.16 4.22
N THR A 62 -1.40 -1.24 4.72
CA THR A 62 -0.65 -0.30 3.90
C THR A 62 0.82 -0.64 3.94
N VAL A 63 1.40 -0.95 2.77
CA VAL A 63 2.82 -1.21 2.58
C VAL A 63 3.44 0.03 1.95
N VAL A 64 4.38 0.65 2.65
CA VAL A 64 5.09 1.85 2.20
C VAL A 64 6.57 1.51 2.01
N TYR A 65 7.10 1.84 0.84
CA TYR A 65 8.53 1.83 0.57
C TYR A 65 9.02 3.27 0.36
N VAL A 66 9.95 3.70 1.21
CA VAL A 66 10.66 4.98 1.09
C VAL A 66 12.08 4.69 0.59
N PRO A 67 12.46 5.14 -0.61
CA PRO A 67 13.81 4.97 -1.11
C PRO A 67 14.85 5.64 -0.22
N PRO A 68 16.05 5.06 -0.07
CA PRO A 68 17.11 5.62 0.78
C PRO A 68 17.66 6.97 0.27
N SER A 69 17.42 7.30 -1.00
CA SER A 69 17.79 8.59 -1.59
C SER A 69 16.80 9.72 -1.31
N THR A 70 15.67 9.42 -0.68
CA THR A 70 14.56 10.35 -0.47
C THR A 70 14.69 11.09 0.87
N ASN A 71 14.27 12.36 0.90
CA ASN A 71 14.15 13.11 2.14
C ASN A 71 13.02 12.55 3.03
N SER A 72 13.35 12.12 4.25
CA SER A 72 12.41 11.50 5.19
C SER A 72 11.20 12.38 5.53
N THR A 73 11.37 13.69 5.55
CA THR A 73 10.28 14.65 5.86
C THR A 73 9.25 14.68 4.75
N VAL A 74 9.71 14.74 3.48
CA VAL A 74 8.82 14.72 2.31
C VAL A 74 8.06 13.39 2.24
N ALA A 75 8.74 12.28 2.47
CA ALA A 75 8.11 10.96 2.52
C ALA A 75 7.08 10.85 3.65
N ALA A 76 7.39 11.37 4.85
CA ALA A 76 6.47 11.35 5.98
C ALA A 76 5.21 12.18 5.72
N ASP A 77 5.33 13.35 5.08
CA ASP A 77 4.20 14.19 4.74
C ASP A 77 3.28 13.52 3.71
N LEU A 78 3.85 12.84 2.71
CA LEU A 78 3.10 12.10 1.70
C LEU A 78 2.32 10.92 2.31
N VAL A 79 2.94 10.16 3.23
CA VAL A 79 2.27 9.06 3.94
C VAL A 79 1.18 9.58 4.89
N ARG A 80 1.42 10.74 5.53
CA ARG A 80 0.45 11.34 6.44
C ARG A 80 -0.78 11.87 5.72
N CYS A 81 -0.60 12.40 4.52
CA CYS A 81 -1.66 12.92 3.66
C CYS A 81 -2.34 11.85 2.79
N GLU A 82 -2.12 10.55 3.07
CA GLU A 82 -2.86 9.46 2.42
C GLU A 82 -4.35 9.84 2.33
N PRO A 83 -4.93 9.85 1.12
CA PRO A 83 -6.32 10.24 0.94
C PRO A 83 -7.17 9.27 1.75
N ARG A 84 -7.93 9.80 2.72
CA ARG A 84 -8.94 9.02 3.44
C ARG A 84 -9.91 8.48 2.38
N ALA A 85 -9.81 7.17 2.12
CA ALA A 85 -10.76 6.45 1.29
C ALA A 85 -12.16 6.55 1.87
#